data_AF-A0A1B8Y1P7-F1
#
_entry.id   AF-A0A1B8Y1P7-F1
#
_cell.length_a   1.000
_cell.length_b   1.000
_cell.length_c   1.000
_cell.angle_alpha   90.00
_cell.angle_beta   90.00
_cell.angle_gamma   90.00
#
_symmetry.space_group_name_H-M   'P 1'
#
loop_
_entity.id
_entity.type
_entity.pdbx_description
1 polymer ?
#
loop_
_entity_poly.entity_id
_entity_poly.type
_entity_poly.pdbx_seq_one_letter_code
_entity_poly.pdbx_strand_id
1 'polypeptide(L)'
;MLVGERRNGNLLVQLGPKLQAQPEELLRQRWSPDGHTEYLIRWAVQNQEDGARGSGAVSQTESKTQNILMWMSAEEVYANCPTLLGKRKLEGLGVPEEKASGAPEEAALMEMREDVRALVQRAARQMSHSSGPDSSVLNTIHVLSAYASIGSLAGVFKETGALDLLMKMLCNQEKQIRKNAGKMLRALASHDA
;
A
#
# COMPACT_ATOMS: atom_id res chain seq x y z
N MET A 1 28.73 -9.59 -13.87
CA MET A 1 28.37 -8.33 -14.57
C MET A 1 27.35 -8.72 -15.63
N LEU A 2 26.07 -8.40 -15.46
CA LEU A 2 25.04 -8.67 -16.48
C LEU A 2 25.35 -7.79 -17.69
N VAL A 3 25.92 -8.38 -18.72
CA VAL A 3 26.26 -7.70 -19.97
C VAL A 3 24.97 -7.59 -20.78
N GLY A 4 24.24 -6.50 -20.59
CA GLY A 4 23.03 -6.21 -21.35
C GLY A 4 23.28 -5.12 -22.39
N GLU A 5 22.91 -5.39 -23.64
CA GLU A 5 22.97 -4.43 -24.73
C GLU A 5 21.84 -3.40 -24.58
N ARG A 6 22.07 -2.12 -24.91
CA ARG A 6 21.03 -1.08 -24.76
C ARG A 6 20.38 -0.80 -26.11
N ARG A 7 19.07 -1.05 -26.22
CA ARG A 7 18.27 -0.72 -27.42
C ARG A 7 17.17 0.26 -27.03
N ASN A 8 17.11 1.40 -27.71
CA ASN A 8 16.15 2.49 -27.43
C ASN A 8 16.19 3.00 -25.98
N GLY A 9 17.36 2.95 -25.33
CA GLY A 9 17.54 3.39 -23.94
C GLY A 9 17.13 2.37 -22.86
N ASN A 10 16.55 1.23 -23.24
CA ASN A 10 16.25 0.13 -22.32
C ASN A 10 17.33 -0.96 -22.39
N LEU A 11 17.56 -1.64 -21.26
CA LEU A 11 18.48 -2.76 -21.12
C LEU A 11 17.87 -4.02 -21.73
N LEU A 12 18.58 -4.66 -22.65
CA LEU A 12 18.27 -6.02 -23.12
C LEU A 12 19.12 -7.00 -22.34
N VAL A 13 18.48 -7.96 -21.69
CA VAL A 13 19.16 -9.00 -20.91
C VAL A 13 19.26 -10.26 -21.76
N GLN A 14 20.48 -10.75 -22.02
CA GLN A 14 20.67 -12.04 -22.66
C GLN A 14 20.44 -13.17 -21.63
N LEU A 15 19.41 -13.98 -21.86
CA LEU A 15 19.07 -15.14 -21.02
C LEU A 15 19.69 -16.44 -21.53
N GLY A 16 20.15 -16.46 -22.78
CA GLY A 16 20.84 -17.60 -23.38
C GLY A 16 21.39 -17.27 -24.77
N PRO A 17 22.01 -18.25 -25.47
CA PRO A 17 22.72 -18.02 -26.73
C PRO A 17 21.88 -17.40 -27.86
N LYS A 18 20.56 -17.54 -27.79
CA LYS A 18 19.59 -16.96 -28.75
C LYS A 18 18.38 -16.31 -28.08
N LEU A 19 18.36 -16.17 -26.76
CA LEU A 19 17.19 -15.67 -26.03
C LEU A 19 17.52 -14.33 -25.36
N GLN A 20 16.74 -13.31 -25.70
CA GLN A 20 16.87 -11.96 -25.16
C GLN A 20 15.58 -11.57 -24.47
N ALA A 21 15.69 -10.95 -23.31
CA ALA A 21 14.58 -10.36 -22.59
C ALA A 21 14.65 -8.84 -22.71
N GLN A 22 13.57 -8.24 -23.20
CA GLN A 22 13.42 -6.78 -23.21
C GLN A 22 12.28 -6.36 -22.28
N PRO A 23 12.42 -5.22 -21.59
CA PRO A 23 11.38 -4.72 -20.73
C PRO A 23 10.28 -4.13 -21.60
N GLU A 24 9.08 -4.66 -21.44
CA GLU A 24 7.94 -4.35 -22.29
C GLU A 24 6.95 -3.41 -21.59
N GLU A 25 6.57 -3.75 -20.35
CA GLU A 25 5.50 -3.04 -19.64
C GLU A 25 5.73 -3.02 -18.13
N LEU A 26 5.46 -1.87 -17.51
CA LEU A 26 5.34 -1.73 -16.07
C LEU A 26 3.93 -2.13 -15.62
N LEU A 27 3.78 -3.27 -14.95
CA LEU A 27 2.47 -3.78 -14.58
C LEU A 27 1.96 -3.24 -13.25
N ARG A 28 2.81 -3.22 -12.22
CA ARG A 28 2.42 -2.87 -10.84
C ARG A 28 3.54 -2.17 -10.09
N GLN A 29 3.17 -1.44 -9.05
CA GLN A 29 4.07 -0.83 -8.09
C GLN A 29 3.68 -1.30 -6.69
N ARG A 30 4.66 -1.53 -5.82
CA ARG A 30 4.43 -1.82 -4.40
C ARG A 30 5.42 -1.05 -3.53
N TRP A 31 5.01 -0.82 -2.29
CA TRP A 31 5.88 -0.31 -1.25
C TRP A 31 6.43 -1.50 -0.47
N SER A 32 7.75 -1.65 -0.47
CA SER A 32 8.41 -2.63 0.37
C SER A 32 8.30 -2.20 1.84
N PRO A 33 8.21 -3.13 2.81
CA PRO A 33 8.25 -2.80 4.24
C PRO A 33 9.48 -1.96 4.65
N ASP A 34 10.54 -2.02 3.85
CA ASP A 34 11.78 -1.25 4.02
C ASP A 34 11.67 0.21 3.52
N GLY A 35 10.49 0.66 3.09
CA GLY A 35 10.24 2.02 2.61
C GLY A 35 10.68 2.29 1.16
N HIS A 36 11.15 1.27 0.45
CA HIS A 36 11.55 1.37 -0.95
C HIS A 36 10.37 1.08 -1.90
N THR A 37 10.32 1.82 -3.00
CA THR A 37 9.36 1.55 -4.09
C THR A 37 9.92 0.48 -5.02
N GLU A 38 9.12 -0.57 -5.24
CA GLU A 38 9.42 -1.63 -6.18
C GLU A 38 8.37 -1.67 -7.30
N TYR A 39 8.81 -2.09 -8.46
CA TYR A 39 8.07 -2.07 -9.72
C TYR A 39 8.10 -3.45 -10.35
N LEU A 40 6.93 -3.98 -10.70
CA LEU A 40 6.79 -5.23 -11.43
C LEU A 40 6.86 -4.93 -12.92
N ILE A 41 7.94 -5.35 -13.55
CA ILE A 41 8.18 -5.20 -14.98
C ILE A 41 7.88 -6.53 -15.67
N ARG A 42 7.09 -6.47 -16.75
CA ARG A 42 6.96 -7.55 -17.73
C ARG A 42 8.10 -7.46 -18.72
N TRP A 43 8.86 -8.54 -18.80
CA TRP A 43 9.95 -8.71 -19.75
C TRP A 43 9.52 -9.71 -20.82
N ALA A 44 9.47 -9.28 -22.08
CA ALA A 44 9.19 -10.15 -23.21
C ALA A 44 10.47 -10.88 -23.61
N VAL A 45 10.43 -12.22 -23.61
CA VAL A 45 11.53 -13.05 -24.10
C VAL A 45 11.33 -13.26 -25.60
N GLN A 46 12.32 -12.82 -26.38
CA GLN A 46 12.38 -12.96 -27.82
C GLN A 46 13.54 -13.88 -28.21
N ASN A 47 13.29 -14.68 -29.24
CA ASN A 47 14.33 -15.46 -29.88
C ASN A 47 15.00 -14.57 -30.94
N GLN A 48 16.33 -14.44 -30.88
CA GLN A 48 17.12 -13.57 -31.75
C GLN A 48 17.02 -13.96 -33.24
N GLU A 49 16.54 -15.18 -33.54
CA GLU A 49 16.50 -15.75 -34.89
C GLU A 49 15.38 -15.20 -35.81
N ASP A 50 14.36 -14.53 -35.27
CA ASP A 50 13.22 -13.97 -36.04
C ASP A 50 13.48 -12.57 -36.65
N GLY A 51 14.66 -11.98 -36.42
CA GLY A 51 14.98 -10.62 -36.85
C GLY A 51 15.40 -10.45 -38.31
N ALA A 52 15.42 -11.51 -39.12
CA ALA A 52 16.00 -11.47 -40.46
C ALA A 52 15.17 -12.24 -41.50
N ARG A 53 13.87 -11.92 -41.65
CA ARG A 53 13.15 -12.22 -42.89
C ARG A 53 11.93 -11.33 -43.07
N GLY A 54 11.89 -10.68 -44.23
CA GLY A 54 10.98 -9.58 -44.53
C GLY A 54 9.54 -9.99 -44.84
N SER A 55 8.70 -8.94 -44.84
CA SER A 55 7.56 -8.70 -45.72
C SER A 55 6.58 -9.84 -45.97
N GLY A 56 5.37 -9.74 -45.42
CA GLY A 56 4.18 -10.36 -46.01
C GLY A 56 3.15 -10.90 -45.01
N ALA A 57 1.99 -10.24 -45.01
CA ALA A 57 0.64 -10.74 -44.77
C ALA A 57 0.36 -11.90 -43.76
N VAL A 58 -0.59 -11.60 -42.86
CA VAL A 58 -1.61 -12.51 -42.30
C VAL A 58 -1.09 -13.78 -41.61
N SER A 59 -1.09 -13.74 -40.27
CA SER A 59 -1.89 -14.62 -39.43
C SER A 59 -1.73 -14.21 -37.96
N GLN A 60 -2.83 -13.84 -37.32
CA GLN A 60 -2.96 -13.91 -35.87
C GLN A 60 -2.87 -15.39 -35.48
N THR A 61 -1.66 -15.87 -35.26
CA THR A 61 -1.42 -17.04 -34.44
C THR A 61 -0.85 -16.52 -33.14
N GLU A 62 -1.51 -16.83 -32.02
CA GLU A 62 -1.05 -16.53 -30.67
C GLU A 62 0.27 -17.28 -30.40
N SER A 63 1.38 -16.81 -30.96
CA SER A 63 2.71 -17.21 -30.55
C SER A 63 2.88 -16.71 -29.13
N LYS A 64 2.64 -17.61 -28.17
CA LYS A 64 2.77 -17.41 -26.72
C LYS A 64 4.15 -16.82 -26.40
N THR A 65 4.28 -15.51 -26.47
CA THR A 65 5.49 -14.77 -26.09
C THR A 65 5.73 -15.09 -24.63
N GLN A 66 6.86 -15.76 -24.36
CA GLN A 66 7.23 -16.11 -23.01
C GLN A 66 7.58 -14.80 -22.28
N ASN A 67 6.82 -14.50 -21.24
CA ASN A 67 7.00 -13.28 -20.47
C ASN A 67 7.53 -13.62 -19.08
N ILE A 68 8.53 -12.88 -18.64
CA ILE A 68 9.09 -12.97 -17.29
C ILE A 68 8.61 -11.75 -16.52
N LEU A 69 8.06 -11.98 -15.34
CA LEU A 69 7.67 -10.92 -14.42
C LEU A 69 8.76 -10.76 -13.37
N MET A 70 9.33 -9.56 -13.28
CA MET A 70 10.44 -9.27 -12.35
C MET A 70 10.09 -8.04 -11.51
N TRP A 71 10.20 -8.16 -10.19
CA TRP A 71 10.22 -7.00 -9.29
C TRP A 71 11.60 -6.36 -9.33
N MET A 72 11.62 -5.05 -9.51
CA MET A 72 12.85 -4.25 -9.55
C MET A 72 12.66 -3.02 -8.67
N SER A 73 13.72 -2.58 -8.02
CA SER A 73 13.72 -1.32 -7.27
C SER A 73 13.58 -0.12 -8.21
N ALA A 74 13.17 1.03 -7.66
CA ALA A 74 13.09 2.28 -8.43
C ALA A 74 14.39 2.61 -9.15
N GLU A 75 15.53 2.49 -8.47
CA GLU A 75 16.85 2.77 -9.02
C GLU A 75 17.18 1.86 -10.20
N GLU A 76 16.88 0.56 -10.09
CA GLU A 76 17.08 -0.40 -11.17
C GLU A 76 16.16 -0.13 -12.36
N VAL A 77 14.92 0.32 -12.15
CA VAL A 77 14.04 0.68 -13.27
C VAL A 77 14.51 1.96 -13.96
N TYR A 78 14.98 2.97 -13.22
CA TYR A 78 15.58 4.16 -13.82
C TYR A 78 16.84 3.83 -14.62
N ALA A 79 17.67 2.91 -14.13
CA ALA A 79 18.90 2.51 -14.80
C ALA A 79 18.66 1.62 -16.04
N ASN A 80 17.65 0.76 -15.98
CA ASN A 80 17.46 -0.30 -16.98
C ASN A 80 16.30 -0.04 -17.95
N CYS A 81 15.23 0.64 -17.55
CA CYS A 81 14.02 0.78 -18.36
C CYS A 81 13.40 2.19 -18.26
N PRO A 82 14.18 3.28 -18.44
CA PRO A 82 13.70 4.65 -18.18
C PRO A 82 12.50 5.03 -19.07
N THR A 83 12.35 4.43 -20.24
CA THR A 83 11.26 4.74 -21.17
C THR A 83 9.90 4.16 -20.75
N LEU A 84 9.87 3.18 -19.83
CA LEU A 84 8.63 2.58 -19.33
C LEU A 84 7.96 3.44 -18.26
N LEU A 85 8.73 4.28 -17.56
CA LEU A 85 8.21 5.15 -16.50
C LEU A 85 7.39 6.33 -17.05
N GLY A 86 7.63 6.75 -18.29
CA GLY A 86 6.93 7.87 -18.92
C GLY A 86 5.68 7.51 -19.73
N LYS A 87 5.38 6.23 -19.96
CA LYS A 87 4.33 5.77 -20.90
C LYS A 87 3.05 5.25 -20.24
N ARG A 88 2.68 5.75 -19.06
CA ARG A 88 1.37 5.42 -18.50
C ARG A 88 0.28 6.21 -19.23
N LYS A 89 -0.27 5.64 -20.30
CA LYS A 89 -1.63 5.94 -20.73
C LYS A 89 -2.54 5.31 -19.67
N LEU A 90 -3.11 6.17 -18.83
CA LEU A 90 -4.05 5.82 -17.76
C LEU A 90 -5.33 5.22 -18.39
N GLU A 91 -5.33 3.93 -18.71
CA GLU A 91 -6.54 3.18 -19.04
C GLU A 91 -6.79 2.18 -17.91
N GLY A 92 -7.53 2.64 -16.91
CA GLY A 92 -8.46 1.82 -16.14
C GLY A 92 -7.88 0.89 -15.07
N LEU A 93 -7.26 1.44 -14.04
CA LEU A 93 -7.53 0.96 -12.67
C LEU A 93 -7.28 2.13 -11.72
N GLY A 94 -8.36 2.70 -11.21
CA GLY A 94 -8.32 3.81 -10.28
C GLY A 94 -7.58 3.41 -9.01
N VAL A 95 -6.37 3.94 -8.87
CA VAL A 95 -5.90 4.55 -7.63
C VAL A 95 -5.07 5.75 -8.12
N PRO A 96 -5.49 6.99 -7.84
CA PRO A 96 -4.66 8.13 -8.17
C PRO A 96 -3.33 7.98 -7.44
N GLU A 97 -2.26 8.29 -8.16
CA GLU A 97 -1.01 8.71 -7.56
C GLU A 97 -1.30 9.66 -6.40
N GLU A 98 -0.90 9.27 -5.20
CA GLU A 98 -0.62 10.25 -4.16
C GLU A 98 0.80 10.03 -3.68
N LYS A 99 1.72 10.64 -4.43
CA LYS A 99 2.93 11.19 -3.82
C LYS A 99 2.57 12.61 -3.36
N ALA A 100 1.89 12.68 -2.24
CA ALA A 100 1.81 13.86 -1.41
C ALA A 100 1.78 13.36 0.05
N SER A 101 2.64 13.87 0.91
CA SER A 101 2.13 14.60 2.07
C SER A 101 0.79 15.29 1.75
N GLY A 102 -0.30 14.53 1.84
CA GLY A 102 -1.65 14.97 1.57
C GLY A 102 -2.56 14.36 2.63
N ALA A 103 -3.33 15.21 3.28
CA ALA A 103 -4.33 14.78 4.23
C ALA A 103 -5.25 13.72 3.59
N PRO A 104 -5.77 12.74 4.35
CA PRO A 104 -6.79 11.84 3.85
C PRO A 104 -7.87 12.64 3.12
N GLU A 105 -8.23 12.20 1.91
CA GLU A 105 -9.30 12.77 1.10
C GLU A 105 -10.45 13.13 2.03
N GLU A 106 -10.87 14.40 2.05
CA GLU A 106 -11.71 14.96 3.13
C GLU A 106 -12.97 14.09 3.38
N ALA A 107 -13.51 13.46 2.32
CA ALA A 107 -14.60 12.49 2.40
C ALA A 107 -14.23 11.21 3.18
N ALA A 108 -13.07 10.60 2.91
CA ALA A 108 -12.58 9.42 3.62
C ALA A 108 -12.20 9.77 5.07
N LEU A 109 -11.64 10.96 5.32
CA LEU A 109 -11.38 11.42 6.68
C LEU A 109 -12.69 11.57 7.45
N MET A 110 -13.72 12.14 6.84
CA MET A 110 -15.04 12.26 7.45
C MET A 110 -15.65 10.91 7.80
N GLU A 111 -15.54 9.90 6.93
CA GLU A 111 -15.98 8.53 7.24
C GLU A 111 -15.24 7.95 8.45
N MET A 112 -13.91 8.10 8.51
CA MET A 112 -13.12 7.68 9.66
C MET A 112 -13.52 8.42 10.95
N ARG A 113 -13.88 9.71 10.87
CA ARG A 113 -14.38 10.47 12.02
C ARG A 113 -15.69 9.90 12.54
N GLU A 114 -16.64 9.61 11.65
CA GLU A 114 -17.91 8.96 12.02
C GLU A 114 -17.67 7.59 12.66
N ASP A 115 -16.78 6.79 12.09
CA ASP A 115 -16.43 5.47 12.62
C ASP A 115 -15.82 5.59 14.03
N VAL A 116 -14.90 6.53 14.26
CA VAL A 116 -14.37 6.81 15.61
C VAL A 116 -15.49 7.15 16.58
N ARG A 117 -16.47 7.98 16.20
CA ARG A 117 -17.61 8.29 17.10
C ARG A 117 -18.42 7.03 17.43
N ALA A 118 -18.74 6.22 16.42
CA ALA A 118 -19.50 4.99 16.60
C ALA A 118 -18.74 3.98 17.48
N LEU A 119 -17.44 3.82 17.27
CA LEU A 119 -16.58 2.94 18.06
C LEU A 119 -16.45 3.40 19.52
N VAL A 120 -16.29 4.70 19.78
CA VAL A 120 -16.25 5.25 21.14
C VAL A 120 -17.58 5.02 21.86
N GLN A 121 -18.70 5.27 21.19
CA GLN A 121 -20.03 4.99 21.75
C GLN A 121 -20.23 3.50 22.03
N ARG A 122 -19.79 2.64 21.12
CA ARG A 122 -19.85 1.18 21.28
C ARG A 122 -19.01 0.71 22.46
N ALA A 123 -17.77 1.17 22.55
CA ALA A 123 -16.88 0.84 23.67
C ALA A 123 -17.45 1.33 25.00
N ALA A 124 -18.05 2.52 25.05
CA ALA A 124 -18.72 3.02 26.24
C ALA A 124 -19.89 2.13 26.68
N ARG A 125 -20.75 1.69 25.75
CA ARG A 125 -21.85 0.75 26.03
C ARG A 125 -21.35 -0.62 26.50
N GLN A 126 -20.29 -1.11 25.85
CA GLN A 126 -19.65 -2.37 26.22
C GLN A 126 -19.02 -2.32 27.62
N MET A 127 -18.47 -1.17 28.00
CA MET A 127 -17.87 -0.95 29.32
C MET A 127 -18.92 -0.72 30.42
N SER A 128 -20.12 -0.21 30.10
CA SER A 128 -21.21 -0.05 31.08
C SER A 128 -21.98 -1.35 31.33
N HIS A 129 -22.06 -2.23 30.33
CA HIS A 129 -22.68 -3.54 30.45
C HIS A 129 -21.61 -4.60 30.68
N SER A 130 -21.20 -4.78 31.94
CA SER A 130 -20.20 -5.76 32.39
C SER A 130 -20.65 -7.23 32.29
N SER A 131 -21.44 -7.59 31.27
CA SER A 131 -22.01 -8.93 31.07
C SER A 131 -21.78 -9.50 29.67
N GLY A 132 -20.99 -8.84 28.83
CA GLY A 132 -20.57 -9.35 27.52
C GLY A 132 -19.21 -10.06 27.59
N PRO A 133 -18.82 -10.86 26.58
CA PRO A 133 -17.49 -11.44 26.52
C PRO A 133 -16.45 -10.32 26.44
N ASP A 134 -15.48 -10.31 27.37
CA ASP A 134 -14.40 -9.31 27.49
C ASP A 134 -13.64 -9.12 26.16
N SER A 135 -13.60 -10.16 25.32
CA SER A 135 -13.02 -10.13 23.97
C SER A 135 -13.68 -9.14 23.02
N SER A 136 -14.99 -8.90 23.16
CA SER A 136 -15.73 -7.97 22.29
C SER A 136 -15.39 -6.50 22.58
N VAL A 137 -15.04 -6.19 23.83
CA VAL A 137 -14.63 -4.85 24.27
C VAL A 137 -13.18 -4.61 23.84
N LEU A 138 -12.31 -5.59 24.06
CA LEU A 138 -10.92 -5.54 23.63
C LEU A 138 -10.76 -5.35 22.13
N ASN A 139 -11.58 -6.02 21.30
CA ASN A 139 -11.54 -5.83 19.86
C ASN A 139 -11.85 -4.38 19.47
N THR A 140 -12.92 -3.80 20.01
CA THR A 140 -13.27 -2.38 19.80
C THR A 140 -12.13 -1.45 20.25
N ILE A 141 -11.52 -1.73 21.41
CA ILE A 141 -10.40 -0.94 21.95
C ILE A 141 -9.16 -1.03 21.04
N HIS A 142 -8.87 -2.19 20.48
CA HIS A 142 -7.73 -2.36 19.57
C HIS A 142 -7.91 -1.55 18.29
N VAL A 143 -9.10 -1.57 17.69
CA VAL A 143 -9.42 -0.73 16.52
C VAL A 143 -9.31 0.75 16.87
N LEU A 144 -9.87 1.18 18.00
CA LEU A 144 -9.72 2.56 18.49
C LEU A 144 -8.26 2.96 18.72
N SER A 145 -7.41 2.03 19.16
CA SER A 145 -5.98 2.29 19.35
C SER A 145 -5.25 2.54 18.03
N ALA A 146 -5.65 1.86 16.95
CA ALA A 146 -5.12 2.13 15.61
C ALA A 146 -5.49 3.54 15.15
N TYR A 147 -6.76 3.94 15.29
CA TYR A 147 -7.22 5.29 14.96
C TYR A 147 -6.58 6.38 15.81
N ALA A 148 -6.33 6.13 17.10
CA ALA A 148 -5.65 7.08 17.98
C ALA A 148 -4.19 7.37 17.58
N SER A 149 -3.60 6.51 16.73
CA SER A 149 -2.25 6.72 16.17
C SER A 149 -2.26 7.60 14.91
N ILE A 150 -3.44 8.03 14.45
CA ILE A 150 -3.63 8.92 13.31
C ILE A 150 -3.86 10.34 13.86
N GLY A 151 -2.87 11.23 13.70
CA GLY A 151 -2.92 12.57 14.26
C GLY A 151 -4.10 13.42 13.79
N SER A 152 -4.55 13.27 12.54
CA SER A 152 -5.70 14.01 11.99
C SER A 152 -7.04 13.67 12.68
N LEU A 153 -7.11 12.55 13.41
CA LEU A 153 -8.29 12.13 14.17
C LEU A 153 -8.22 12.53 15.65
N ALA A 154 -7.09 13.04 16.15
CA ALA A 154 -6.90 13.34 17.57
C ALA A 154 -7.94 14.33 18.11
N GLY A 155 -8.34 15.33 17.32
CA GLY A 155 -9.42 16.26 17.67
C GLY A 155 -10.77 15.57 17.88
N VAL A 156 -11.08 14.56 17.06
CA VAL A 156 -12.36 13.82 17.14
C VAL A 156 -12.45 12.98 18.41
N PHE A 157 -11.33 12.42 18.87
CA PHE A 157 -11.27 11.73 20.17
C PHE A 157 -11.61 12.67 21.35
N LYS A 158 -11.22 13.95 21.26
CA LYS A 158 -11.58 14.96 22.29
C LYS A 158 -13.07 15.31 22.23
N GLU A 159 -13.61 15.53 21.02
CA GLU A 159 -15.01 15.89 20.79
C GLU A 159 -16.00 14.78 21.17
N THR A 160 -15.61 13.52 21.03
CA THR A 160 -16.48 12.35 21.27
C THR A 160 -16.56 11.91 22.73
N GLY A 161 -15.85 12.58 23.65
CA GLY A 161 -15.75 12.14 25.05
C GLY A 161 -14.89 10.88 25.22
N ALA A 162 -14.01 10.58 24.26
CA ALA A 162 -13.15 9.40 24.35
C ALA A 162 -12.17 9.48 25.54
N LEU A 163 -11.81 10.69 25.97
CA LEU A 163 -10.98 10.89 27.17
C LEU A 163 -11.66 10.37 28.44
N ASP A 164 -12.96 10.62 28.62
CA ASP A 164 -13.71 10.12 29.78
C ASP A 164 -13.79 8.58 29.75
N LEU A 165 -13.95 8.00 28.56
CA LEU A 165 -13.90 6.56 28.36
C LEU A 165 -12.52 6.00 28.73
N LEU A 166 -11.44 6.65 28.29
CA LEU A 166 -10.07 6.24 28.60
C LEU A 166 -9.77 6.33 30.10
N MET A 167 -10.25 7.38 30.79
CA MET A 167 -10.16 7.50 32.25
C MET A 167 -10.89 6.33 32.95
N LYS A 168 -12.08 5.96 32.49
CA LYS A 168 -12.80 4.77 33.00
C LYS A 168 -12.06 3.47 32.72
N MET A 169 -11.45 3.34 31.54
CA MET A 169 -10.65 2.16 31.15
C MET A 169 -9.39 2.02 32.00
N LEU A 170 -8.75 3.12 32.42
CA LEU A 170 -7.59 3.09 33.32
C LEU A 170 -7.95 2.53 34.71
N CYS A 171 -9.20 2.69 35.14
CA CYS A 171 -9.71 2.15 36.40
C CYS A 171 -10.27 0.72 36.28
N ASN A 172 -10.23 0.10 35.09
CA ASN A 172 -10.78 -1.24 34.87
C ASN A 172 -9.90 -2.32 35.55
N GLN A 173 -10.50 -3.43 36.01
CA GLN A 173 -9.77 -4.54 36.64
C GLN A 173 -8.86 -5.31 35.66
N GLU A 174 -9.18 -5.32 34.36
CA GLU A 174 -8.42 -6.04 33.36
C GLU A 174 -7.13 -5.28 32.96
N LYS A 175 -5.97 -5.95 33.11
CA LYS A 175 -4.66 -5.34 32.83
C LYS A 175 -4.49 -4.88 31.38
N GLN A 176 -5.10 -5.59 30.43
CA GLN A 176 -4.98 -5.27 29.01
C GLN A 176 -5.73 -3.98 28.66
N ILE A 177 -6.96 -3.81 29.17
CA ILE A 177 -7.75 -2.58 29.01
C ILE A 177 -6.97 -1.37 29.54
N ARG A 178 -6.38 -1.47 30.74
CA ARG A 178 -5.56 -0.39 31.32
C ARG A 178 -4.34 -0.06 30.46
N LYS A 179 -3.62 -1.07 29.98
CA LYS A 179 -2.43 -0.88 29.12
C LYS A 179 -2.79 -0.20 27.80
N ASN A 180 -3.89 -0.63 27.15
CA ASN A 180 -4.35 -0.02 25.90
C ASN A 180 -4.79 1.43 26.12
N ALA A 181 -5.53 1.72 27.20
CA ALA A 181 -5.91 3.09 27.54
C ALA A 181 -4.68 4.02 27.67
N GLY A 182 -3.64 3.56 28.36
CA GLY A 182 -2.39 4.31 28.49
C GLY A 182 -1.62 4.50 27.18
N LYS A 183 -1.68 3.54 26.25
CA LYS A 183 -1.09 3.68 24.91
C LYS A 183 -1.85 4.73 24.09
N MET A 184 -3.18 4.66 24.09
CA MET A 184 -4.03 5.61 23.38
C MET A 184 -3.82 7.05 23.89
N LEU A 185 -3.78 7.26 25.21
CA LEU A 185 -3.52 8.59 25.77
C LEU A 185 -2.16 9.16 25.35
N ARG A 186 -1.11 8.33 25.31
CA ARG A 186 0.21 8.76 24.82
C ARG A 186 0.19 9.13 23.35
N ALA A 187 -0.49 8.34 22.52
CA ALA A 187 -0.61 8.62 21.08
C ALA A 187 -1.36 9.94 20.85
N LEU A 188 -2.52 10.12 21.49
CA LEU A 188 -3.30 11.35 21.39
C LEU A 188 -2.53 12.58 21.88
N ALA A 189 -1.79 12.47 22.99
CA ALA A 189 -0.94 13.55 23.49
C ALA A 189 0.23 13.88 22.56
N SER A 190 0.81 12.88 21.87
CA SER A 190 1.90 13.11 20.91
C SER A 190 1.47 13.83 19.65
N HIS A 191 0.17 13.81 19.34
CA HIS A 191 -0.41 14.52 18.20
C HIS A 191 -0.96 15.90 18.54
N ASP A 192 -0.96 16.28 19.83
CA ASP A 192 -1.47 17.57 20.33
C ASP A 192 -0.38 18.64 20.52
N ALA A 193 0.89 18.29 20.23
CA ALA A 193 2.08 19.11 20.45
C ALA A 193 2.53 19.88 19.21
#